data_AF-A0A8D8K1B5-F1
#
_entry.id   AF-A0A8D8K1B5-F1
#
_cell.length_a   1.000
_cell.length_b   1.000
_cell.length_c   1.000
_cell.angle_alpha   90.00
_cell.angle_beta   90.00
_cell.angle_gamma   90.00
#
_symmetry.space_group_name_H-M   'P 1'
#
loop_
_entity.id
_entity.type
_entity.pdbx_description
1 polymer ?
#
loop_
_entity_poly.entity_id
_entity_poly.type
_entity_poly.pdbx_seq_one_letter_code
_entity_poly.pdbx_strand_id
1 'polypeptide(L)'
;SHKKSPLGELMFSLSYLPTAERLTVVIVKARNLNLKSSRAATGGGGRSKQLQQQVAIDDEAAVVEEEEDGGEVDSSEGIFVKVYLLKNDKKVSKKKTCVKRGERSPIYNEAIIFSVPPYMLNTIQIRCSVVQMTNRTESNAINNNNNNSGGDLIQFGYSSYDSSGNNLSRKQSTKLVSIGHVIVGSGTTGKGLRHWHQMLTTLRKPVTMWHVLKITSERKRKRLGELEQASG
;
A
#
# COMPACT_ATOMS: atom_id res chain seq x y z
N SER A 1 11.56 2.54 -26.75
CA SER A 1 12.19 2.45 -25.42
C SER A 1 11.11 2.38 -24.34
N HIS A 2 11.10 1.33 -23.50
CA HIS A 2 10.12 1.17 -22.41
C HIS A 2 10.64 1.83 -21.13
N LYS A 3 10.26 3.10 -20.88
CA LYS A 3 10.59 3.78 -19.61
C LYS A 3 9.91 3.05 -18.44
N LYS A 4 10.70 2.57 -17.46
CA LYS A 4 10.18 1.94 -16.23
C LYS A 4 9.33 2.95 -15.44
N SER A 5 8.18 2.51 -14.92
CA SER A 5 7.33 3.32 -14.04
C SER A 5 8.07 3.65 -12.72
N PRO A 6 8.10 4.92 -12.27
CA PRO A 6 8.74 5.30 -11.00
C PRO A 6 7.95 4.85 -9.76
N LEU A 7 6.71 4.38 -9.93
CA LEU A 7 5.83 3.91 -8.84
C LEU A 7 5.59 2.39 -8.87
N GLY A 8 5.94 1.73 -9.97
CA GLY A 8 5.59 0.34 -10.26
C GLY A 8 4.36 0.17 -11.15
N GLU A 9 3.92 -1.08 -11.30
CA GLU A 9 2.79 -1.48 -12.13
C GLU A 9 1.89 -2.48 -11.40
N LEU A 10 0.59 -2.47 -11.74
CA LEU A 10 -0.43 -3.36 -11.18
C LEU A 10 -1.11 -4.15 -12.31
N MET A 11 -1.20 -5.46 -12.16
CA MET A 11 -1.96 -6.36 -13.03
C MET A 11 -3.29 -6.72 -12.35
N PHE A 12 -4.39 -6.48 -13.04
CA PHE A 12 -5.71 -6.91 -12.60
C PHE A 12 -6.58 -7.31 -13.80
N SER A 13 -7.58 -8.13 -13.51
CA SER A 13 -8.61 -8.55 -14.46
C SER A 13 -9.93 -7.84 -14.21
N LEU A 14 -10.68 -7.59 -15.27
CA LEU A 14 -12.05 -7.11 -15.24
C LEU A 14 -12.97 -8.10 -15.95
N SER A 15 -14.12 -8.40 -15.36
CA SER A 15 -15.24 -9.04 -16.05
C SER A 15 -16.57 -8.49 -15.54
N TYR A 16 -17.58 -8.50 -16.42
CA TYR A 16 -18.95 -8.11 -16.07
C TYR A 16 -19.94 -9.18 -16.51
N LEU A 17 -20.88 -9.52 -15.62
CA LEU A 17 -21.99 -10.44 -15.87
C LEU A 17 -23.32 -9.68 -15.71
N PRO A 18 -23.97 -9.22 -16.81
CA PRO A 18 -25.15 -8.37 -16.75
C PRO A 18 -26.32 -8.98 -15.96
N THR A 19 -26.62 -10.26 -16.20
CA THR A 19 -27.76 -10.97 -15.57
C THR A 19 -27.69 -11.03 -14.05
N ALA A 20 -26.50 -10.92 -13.47
CA ALA A 20 -26.28 -10.91 -12.02
C ALA A 20 -25.79 -9.54 -11.52
N GLU A 21 -25.85 -8.51 -12.38
CA GLU A 21 -25.32 -7.16 -12.15
C GLU A 21 -23.88 -7.13 -11.61
N ARG A 22 -23.08 -8.13 -11.97
CA ARG A 22 -21.86 -8.48 -11.23
C ARG A 22 -20.61 -7.97 -11.93
N LEU A 23 -20.02 -6.92 -11.39
CA LEU A 23 -18.70 -6.41 -11.80
C LEU A 23 -17.61 -7.02 -10.92
N THR A 24 -16.70 -7.78 -11.54
CA THR A 24 -15.61 -8.47 -10.84
C THR A 24 -14.27 -7.85 -11.21
N VAL A 25 -13.49 -7.49 -10.19
CA VAL A 25 -12.13 -6.96 -10.31
C VAL A 25 -11.19 -7.94 -9.61
N VAL A 26 -10.44 -8.74 -10.37
CA VAL A 26 -9.45 -9.67 -9.79
C VAL A 26 -8.10 -8.97 -9.71
N ILE A 27 -7.64 -8.65 -8.51
CA ILE A 27 -6.29 -8.12 -8.29
C ILE A 27 -5.33 -9.31 -8.40
N VAL A 28 -4.54 -9.37 -9.48
CA VAL A 28 -3.65 -10.50 -9.75
C VAL A 28 -2.34 -10.30 -8.99
N LYS A 29 -1.53 -9.34 -9.41
CA LYS A 29 -0.21 -9.05 -8.82
C LYS A 29 0.27 -7.65 -9.14
N ALA A 30 1.20 -7.12 -8.35
CA ALA A 30 1.95 -5.92 -8.68
C ALA A 30 3.42 -6.27 -9.01
N ARG A 31 4.16 -5.31 -9.59
CA ARG A 31 5.61 -5.43 -9.77
C ARG A 31 6.31 -4.07 -9.66
N ASN A 32 7.57 -4.11 -9.24
CA ASN A 32 8.45 -2.94 -9.15
C ASN A 32 7.86 -1.80 -8.29
N LEU A 33 7.13 -2.13 -7.22
CA LEU A 33 6.52 -1.13 -6.35
C LEU A 33 7.59 -0.29 -5.65
N ASN A 34 7.37 1.03 -5.65
CA ASN A 34 8.22 1.98 -4.94
C ASN A 34 7.74 2.12 -3.49
N LEU A 35 8.24 1.23 -2.63
CA LEU A 35 7.95 1.22 -1.20
C LEU A 35 8.75 2.32 -0.49
N LYS A 36 8.09 3.05 0.40
CA LYS A 36 8.75 4.05 1.24
C LYS A 36 9.25 3.34 2.50
N SER A 37 10.55 3.15 2.59
CA SER A 37 11.18 2.60 3.79
C SER A 37 10.79 3.40 5.04
N SER A 38 10.47 2.72 6.14
CA SER A 38 10.31 3.33 7.46
C SER A 38 11.64 3.71 8.12
N ARG A 39 12.76 3.64 7.40
CA ARG A 39 14.12 3.77 7.94
C ARG A 39 14.95 4.81 7.21
N ALA A 40 15.12 5.96 7.86
CA ALA A 40 16.47 6.47 8.09
C ALA A 40 17.15 5.56 9.14
N ALA A 41 18.47 5.40 9.08
CA ALA A 41 19.24 4.28 9.65
C ALA A 41 18.86 2.91 9.04
N THR A 42 19.68 2.28 8.20
CA THR A 42 21.13 2.14 8.39
C THR A 42 21.89 2.39 7.08
N GLY A 43 23.08 2.98 7.17
CA GLY A 43 24.02 2.95 6.05
C GLY A 43 24.47 1.51 5.81
N GLY A 44 24.22 0.98 4.61
CA GLY A 44 24.53 -0.40 4.23
C GLY A 44 24.89 -0.45 2.76
N GLY A 45 26.10 0.03 2.43
CA GLY A 45 26.60 0.12 1.06
C GLY A 45 27.02 -1.24 0.49
N GLY A 46 26.04 -2.06 0.09
CA GLY A 46 26.30 -3.33 -0.59
C GLY A 46 26.84 -3.15 -2.02
N ARG A 47 28.13 -2.81 -2.18
CA ARG A 47 28.83 -2.92 -3.46
C ARG A 47 29.12 -4.39 -3.75
N SER A 48 28.55 -4.90 -4.84
CA SER A 48 28.88 -6.24 -5.33
C SER A 48 30.21 -6.24 -6.11
N LYS A 49 31.10 -7.16 -5.70
CA LYS A 49 32.09 -7.91 -6.50
C LYS A 49 33.02 -7.16 -7.47
N GLN A 50 34.33 -7.24 -7.18
CA GLN A 50 35.37 -7.48 -8.19
C GLN A 50 36.35 -8.53 -7.64
N LEU A 51 36.98 -9.31 -8.52
CA LEU A 51 37.68 -10.57 -8.26
C LEU A 51 39.22 -10.43 -8.12
N GLN A 52 39.87 -11.56 -7.79
CA GLN A 52 41.33 -11.86 -7.70
C GLN A 52 41.94 -11.67 -6.29
N GLN A 53 42.83 -12.55 -5.76
CA GLN A 53 43.35 -13.85 -6.24
C GLN A 53 44.22 -14.54 -5.14
N GLN A 54 44.26 -15.89 -5.12
CA GLN A 54 45.42 -16.81 -4.89
C GLN A 54 45.17 -17.99 -3.90
N VAL A 55 45.41 -19.22 -4.41
CA VAL A 55 45.80 -20.57 -3.86
C VAL A 55 46.21 -20.61 -2.35
N ALA A 56 46.00 -21.65 -1.52
CA ALA A 56 46.09 -23.11 -1.74
C ALA A 56 45.53 -23.96 -0.55
N ILE A 57 45.30 -25.26 -0.78
CA ILE A 57 45.64 -26.44 0.09
C ILE A 57 45.17 -26.45 1.57
N ASP A 58 44.51 -27.49 2.14
CA ASP A 58 43.79 -28.70 1.66
C ASP A 58 42.91 -29.25 2.84
N ASP A 59 42.51 -30.53 2.84
CA ASP A 59 41.83 -31.37 3.88
C ASP A 59 41.35 -30.76 5.23
N GLU A 60 40.02 -30.77 5.47
CA GLU A 60 39.35 -31.59 6.52
C GLU A 60 37.81 -31.54 6.36
N ALA A 61 37.11 -32.64 6.62
CA ALA A 61 35.65 -32.69 6.66
C ALA A 61 35.13 -32.31 8.06
N ALA A 62 34.73 -31.05 8.25
CA ALA A 62 34.00 -30.59 9.44
C ALA A 62 32.51 -30.40 9.14
N VAL A 63 31.66 -31.18 9.82
CA VAL A 63 30.22 -30.98 9.85
C VAL A 63 29.93 -29.71 10.66
N VAL A 64 29.16 -28.78 10.10
CA VAL A 64 28.60 -27.66 10.84
C VAL A 64 27.09 -27.61 10.58
N GLU A 65 26.34 -28.15 11.53
CA GLU A 65 24.92 -27.85 11.66
C GLU A 65 24.80 -26.46 12.29
N GLU A 66 24.39 -25.46 11.51
CA GLU A 66 23.90 -24.19 12.07
C GLU A 66 22.37 -24.19 12.03
N GLU A 67 21.77 -24.75 13.09
CA GLU A 67 20.51 -24.18 13.58
C GLU A 67 20.82 -22.84 14.26
N GLU A 68 20.17 -21.77 13.84
CA GLU A 68 19.75 -20.55 14.58
C GLU A 68 19.15 -19.60 13.51
N ASP A 69 18.13 -18.80 13.75
CA ASP A 69 17.24 -18.63 14.91
C ASP A 69 15.83 -18.37 14.35
N GLY A 70 14.80 -18.80 15.07
CA GLY A 70 13.39 -18.57 14.77
C GLY A 70 12.97 -17.12 15.04
N GLY A 71 13.73 -16.15 14.53
CA GLY A 71 13.52 -14.74 14.75
C GLY A 71 12.12 -14.28 14.34
N GLU A 72 11.23 -14.14 15.32
CA GLU A 72 9.88 -13.60 15.15
C GLU A 72 9.95 -12.08 14.89
N VAL A 73 10.42 -11.72 13.69
CA VAL A 73 10.42 -10.34 13.22
C VAL A 73 8.98 -9.91 13.03
N ASP A 74 8.42 -9.20 14.02
CA ASP A 74 7.10 -8.57 13.92
C ASP A 74 7.05 -7.69 12.66
N SER A 75 6.52 -8.30 11.60
CA SER A 75 6.45 -7.73 10.28
C SER A 75 5.22 -6.85 10.20
N SER A 76 5.27 -5.80 11.00
CA SER A 76 4.34 -4.67 11.16
C SER A 76 4.31 -3.73 9.94
N GLU A 77 4.83 -4.19 8.79
CA GLU A 77 4.77 -3.54 7.48
C GLU A 77 4.13 -4.44 6.43
N GLY A 78 3.29 -3.86 5.57
CA GLY A 78 2.68 -4.62 4.48
C GLY A 78 1.98 -3.76 3.43
N ILE A 79 1.54 -4.39 2.34
CA ILE A 79 1.01 -3.72 1.15
C ILE A 79 -0.32 -4.36 0.78
N PHE A 80 -1.30 -3.54 0.43
CA PHE A 80 -2.60 -3.98 -0.04
C PHE A 80 -3.18 -3.02 -1.08
N VAL A 81 -4.14 -3.51 -1.87
CA VAL A 81 -4.83 -2.70 -2.87
C VAL A 81 -6.21 -2.31 -2.35
N LYS A 82 -6.49 -1.00 -2.30
CA LYS A 82 -7.85 -0.47 -2.09
C LYS A 82 -8.52 -0.35 -3.45
N VAL A 83 -9.63 -1.02 -3.65
CA VAL A 83 -10.44 -0.96 -4.88
C VAL A 83 -11.69 -0.14 -4.59
N TYR A 84 -11.79 1.02 -5.20
CA TYR A 84 -12.92 1.94 -5.08
C TYR A 84 -13.80 1.84 -6.32
N LEU A 85 -15.11 1.75 -6.12
CA LEU A 85 -16.09 2.05 -7.15
C LEU A 85 -16.46 3.54 -7.02
N LEU A 86 -16.32 4.27 -8.12
CA LEU A 86 -16.67 5.68 -8.25
C LEU A 86 -17.85 5.82 -9.22
N LYS A 87 -18.75 6.76 -8.96
CA LYS A 87 -19.78 7.24 -9.89
C LYS A 87 -19.66 8.75 -9.96
N ASN A 88 -19.47 9.30 -11.16
CA ASN A 88 -19.25 10.75 -11.36
C ASN A 88 -18.15 11.30 -10.40
N ASP A 89 -16.98 10.66 -10.40
CA ASP A 89 -15.84 10.87 -9.49
C ASP A 89 -16.10 10.68 -7.97
N LYS A 90 -17.35 10.58 -7.52
CA LYS A 90 -17.70 10.35 -6.11
C LYS A 90 -17.58 8.87 -5.74
N LYS A 91 -16.95 8.58 -4.61
CA LYS A 91 -16.79 7.22 -4.07
C LYS A 91 -18.13 6.65 -3.61
N VAL A 92 -18.62 5.60 -4.27
CA VAL A 92 -19.84 4.88 -3.88
C VAL A 92 -19.55 3.60 -3.11
N SER A 93 -18.43 2.91 -3.40
CA SER A 93 -18.01 1.73 -2.65
C SER A 93 -16.49 1.63 -2.54
N LYS A 94 -16.02 0.84 -1.58
CA LYS A 94 -14.59 0.58 -1.34
C LYS A 94 -14.44 -0.80 -0.71
N LYS A 95 -13.59 -1.62 -1.31
CA LYS A 95 -13.10 -2.88 -0.76
C LYS A 95 -11.57 -2.86 -0.74
N LYS A 96 -10.95 -3.81 -0.05
CA LYS A 96 -9.49 -3.97 -0.01
C LYS A 96 -9.12 -5.44 -0.17
N THR A 97 -7.92 -5.68 -0.68
CA THR A 97 -7.29 -7.01 -0.61
C THR A 97 -6.80 -7.30 0.82
N CYS A 98 -6.38 -8.54 1.06
CA CYS A 98 -5.47 -8.91 2.13
C CYS A 98 -4.15 -8.11 2.02
N VAL A 99 -3.42 -8.10 3.13
CA VAL A 99 -2.12 -7.44 3.25
C VAL A 99 -1.01 -8.46 2.95
N LYS A 100 -0.06 -8.08 2.10
CA LYS A 100 1.14 -8.87 1.76
C LYS A 100 2.37 -8.19 2.36
N ARG A 101 3.20 -8.92 3.10
CA ARG A 101 4.37 -8.40 3.83
C ARG A 101 5.61 -8.33 2.90
N GLY A 102 6.52 -7.38 3.15
CA GLY A 102 7.88 -7.32 2.57
C GLY A 102 8.08 -7.16 1.04
N GLU A 103 7.11 -7.54 0.20
CA GLU A 103 7.34 -7.73 -1.23
C GLU A 103 7.18 -6.47 -2.09
N ARG A 104 8.12 -6.19 -3.00
CA ARG A 104 7.96 -5.16 -4.07
C ARG A 104 7.14 -5.63 -5.28
N SER A 105 6.82 -6.92 -5.34
CA SER A 105 6.07 -7.54 -6.44
C SER A 105 4.97 -8.50 -5.94
N PRO A 106 4.08 -8.05 -5.02
CA PRO A 106 3.15 -8.92 -4.32
C PRO A 106 2.12 -9.57 -5.24
N ILE A 107 1.85 -10.85 -4.99
CA ILE A 107 0.78 -11.63 -5.64
C ILE A 107 -0.44 -11.69 -4.69
N TYR A 108 -1.60 -11.28 -5.20
CA TYR A 108 -2.86 -11.26 -4.47
C TYR A 108 -3.76 -12.41 -4.93
N ASN A 109 -4.08 -12.46 -6.24
CA ASN A 109 -5.09 -13.34 -6.85
C ASN A 109 -6.48 -13.22 -6.20
N GLU A 110 -6.85 -12.02 -5.75
CA GLU A 110 -8.05 -11.76 -4.96
C GLU A 110 -9.17 -11.14 -5.81
N ALA A 111 -10.36 -11.76 -5.79
CA ALA A 111 -11.53 -11.28 -6.50
C ALA A 111 -12.34 -10.27 -5.65
N ILE A 112 -12.46 -9.04 -6.14
CA ILE A 112 -13.27 -7.98 -5.54
C ILE A 112 -14.53 -7.77 -6.39
N ILE A 113 -15.70 -8.06 -5.81
CA ILE A 113 -16.99 -8.03 -6.51
C ILE A 113 -17.82 -6.82 -6.08
N PHE A 114 -18.44 -6.15 -7.06
CA PHE A 114 -19.43 -5.08 -6.86
C PHE A 114 -20.74 -5.44 -7.56
N SER A 115 -21.87 -5.08 -6.95
CA SER A 115 -23.15 -5.01 -7.67
C SER A 115 -23.22 -3.68 -8.42
N VAL A 116 -23.44 -3.75 -9.73
CA VAL A 116 -23.48 -2.64 -10.68
C VAL A 116 -24.53 -2.96 -11.75
N PRO A 117 -25.69 -2.28 -11.71
CA PRO A 117 -26.69 -2.39 -12.77
C PRO A 117 -26.15 -1.97 -14.15
N PRO A 118 -26.63 -2.56 -15.26
CA PRO A 118 -26.13 -2.26 -16.60
C PRO A 118 -26.20 -0.77 -16.97
N TYR A 119 -27.25 -0.08 -16.54
CA TYR A 119 -27.45 1.36 -16.79
C TYR A 119 -26.40 2.26 -16.10
N MET A 120 -25.61 1.73 -15.16
CA MET A 120 -24.53 2.48 -14.49
C MET A 120 -23.17 2.35 -15.18
N LEU A 121 -22.98 1.39 -16.09
CA LEU A 121 -21.67 1.09 -16.70
C LEU A 121 -21.03 2.29 -17.43
N ASN A 122 -21.85 3.20 -17.96
CA ASN A 122 -21.42 4.41 -18.65
C ASN A 122 -21.00 5.57 -17.72
N THR A 123 -21.27 5.48 -16.40
CA THR A 123 -20.98 6.56 -15.42
C THR A 123 -20.01 6.14 -14.31
N ILE A 124 -19.70 4.84 -14.20
CA ILE A 124 -18.77 4.33 -13.19
C ILE A 124 -17.31 4.31 -13.64
N GLN A 125 -16.44 4.38 -12.63
CA GLN A 125 -15.02 4.10 -12.74
C GLN A 125 -14.56 3.21 -11.57
N ILE A 126 -13.59 2.35 -11.82
CA ILE A 126 -12.86 1.61 -10.79
C ILE A 126 -11.53 2.33 -10.56
N ARG A 127 -11.23 2.67 -9.31
CA ARG A 127 -9.90 3.14 -8.89
C ARG A 127 -9.22 2.08 -8.03
N CYS A 128 -8.10 1.55 -8.51
CA CYS A 128 -7.22 0.66 -7.75
C CYS A 128 -6.07 1.48 -7.19
N SER A 129 -5.96 1.61 -5.86
CA SER A 129 -4.87 2.31 -5.18
C SER A 129 -4.03 1.34 -4.37
N VAL A 130 -2.73 1.26 -4.67
CA VAL A 130 -1.77 0.45 -3.90
C VAL A 130 -1.34 1.25 -2.68
N VAL A 131 -1.46 0.65 -1.50
CA VAL A 131 -1.21 1.29 -0.20
C VAL A 131 -0.23 0.47 0.60
N GLN A 132 0.83 1.11 1.07
CA GLN A 132 1.73 0.58 2.08
C GLN A 132 1.18 0.93 3.47
N MET A 133 1.30 -0.01 4.38
CA MET A 133 0.99 0.07 5.80
C MET A 133 2.31 -0.09 6.56
N THR A 134 2.57 0.82 7.49
CA THR A 134 3.76 0.80 8.34
C THR A 134 3.32 1.20 9.75
N ASN A 135 3.47 0.35 10.75
CA ASN A 135 3.24 0.76 12.13
C ASN A 135 4.38 1.70 12.56
N ARG A 136 4.04 2.86 13.13
CA ARG A 136 5.04 3.72 13.77
C ARG A 136 5.34 3.17 15.15
N THR A 137 6.51 2.57 15.30
CA THR A 137 7.21 2.58 16.59
C THR A 137 7.66 4.02 16.82
N GLU A 138 7.04 4.72 17.77
CA GLU A 138 7.53 6.01 18.21
C GLU A 138 8.79 5.78 19.05
N SER A 139 9.96 5.97 18.44
CA SER A 139 11.20 6.13 19.17
C SER A 139 11.01 7.25 20.19
N ASN A 140 11.07 6.92 21.48
CA ASN A 140 11.20 7.93 22.53
C ASN A 140 12.48 8.73 22.24
N ALA A 141 12.35 9.90 21.63
CA ALA A 141 13.38 10.92 21.72
C ALA A 141 13.35 11.43 23.17
N ILE A 142 14.10 10.77 24.05
CA ILE A 142 14.42 11.31 25.37
C ILE A 142 15.28 12.54 25.10
N ASN A 143 14.61 13.69 24.99
CA ASN A 143 15.26 14.98 24.82
C ASN A 143 15.79 15.41 26.20
N ASN A 144 16.90 14.80 26.61
CA ASN A 144 17.63 15.20 27.82
C ASN A 144 18.28 16.56 27.57
N ASN A 145 17.52 17.61 27.83
CA ASN A 145 18.02 18.94 28.12
C ASN A 145 17.33 19.45 29.38
N ASN A 146 17.95 19.18 30.52
CA ASN A 146 17.70 19.94 31.74
C ASN A 146 18.02 21.41 31.45
N ASN A 147 17.11 22.32 31.81
CA ASN A 147 17.45 23.33 32.80
C ASN A 147 16.19 23.89 33.46
N ASN A 148 16.36 24.22 34.74
CA ASN A 148 15.30 24.46 35.71
C ASN A 148 14.77 25.90 35.65
N SER A 149 13.45 26.10 35.82
CA SER A 149 12.85 27.13 36.72
C SER A 149 11.33 27.32 36.50
N GLY A 150 10.56 26.99 37.54
CA GLY A 150 9.37 27.76 37.98
C GLY A 150 8.08 27.77 37.13
N GLY A 151 6.98 27.35 37.75
CA GLY A 151 5.65 27.96 37.52
C GLY A 151 4.57 27.09 36.87
N ASP A 152 3.45 27.02 37.58
CA ASP A 152 2.07 26.85 37.09
C ASP A 152 1.65 25.56 36.35
N LEU A 153 1.20 24.65 37.20
CA LEU A 153 0.26 23.55 36.96
C LEU A 153 -1.07 24.02 36.33
N ILE A 154 -1.42 23.52 35.13
CA ILE A 154 -2.82 23.18 34.84
C ILE A 154 -2.91 21.79 34.18
N GLN A 155 -3.57 20.88 34.90
CA GLN A 155 -3.69 19.46 34.62
C GLN A 155 -4.93 19.16 33.76
N PHE A 156 -4.77 18.52 32.61
CA PHE A 156 -5.84 17.74 31.95
C PHE A 156 -5.34 16.38 31.45
N GLY A 157 -4.77 15.62 32.38
CA GLY A 157 -4.50 14.19 32.21
C GLY A 157 -5.41 13.37 33.13
N TYR A 158 -6.50 12.82 32.58
CA TYR A 158 -7.23 11.73 33.25
C TYR A 158 -6.45 10.43 33.07
N SER A 159 -5.53 10.16 34.00
CA SER A 159 -4.91 8.86 34.17
C SER A 159 -5.67 8.08 35.25
N SER A 160 -6.73 7.38 34.86
CA SER A 160 -7.35 6.39 35.75
C SER A 160 -6.39 5.22 35.94
N TYR A 161 -5.87 5.10 37.14
CA TYR A 161 -5.11 3.93 37.59
C TYR A 161 -6.09 2.84 38.06
N ASP A 162 -5.73 1.58 37.82
CA ASP A 162 -6.22 0.46 38.63
C ASP A 162 -5.09 -0.04 39.54
N SER A 163 -5.44 -0.82 40.55
CA SER A 163 -4.51 -1.29 41.59
C SER A 163 -3.54 -2.40 41.12
N SER A 164 -3.46 -2.68 39.81
CA SER A 164 -2.63 -3.76 39.24
C SER A 164 -1.31 -3.27 38.64
N GLY A 165 -1.07 -1.95 38.59
CA GLY A 165 0.20 -1.36 38.14
C GLY A 165 0.57 -1.60 36.67
N ASN A 166 -0.37 -2.07 35.84
CA ASN A 166 -0.07 -2.49 34.48
C ASN A 166 -0.14 -1.31 33.50
N ASN A 167 0.92 -1.08 32.71
CA ASN A 167 0.98 0.04 31.77
C ASN A 167 -0.02 -0.16 30.63
N LEU A 168 -0.93 0.81 30.41
CA LEU A 168 -1.84 0.77 29.26
C LEU A 168 -1.04 0.69 27.96
N SER A 169 -1.31 -0.35 27.17
CA SER A 169 -0.74 -0.58 25.84
C SER A 169 -0.77 0.70 25.00
N ARG A 170 0.43 1.27 24.77
CA ARG A 170 0.65 2.49 24.00
C ARG A 170 0.10 2.27 22.57
N LYS A 171 -1.01 2.93 22.23
CA LYS A 171 -1.71 2.76 20.94
C LYS A 171 -0.75 2.95 19.75
N GLN A 172 -0.34 1.83 19.14
CA GLN A 172 0.50 1.85 17.94
C GLN A 172 -0.23 2.56 16.80
N SER A 173 0.35 3.65 16.30
CA SER A 173 -0.27 4.45 15.24
C SER A 173 0.11 3.91 13.86
N THR A 174 -0.80 3.13 13.25
CA THR A 174 -0.63 2.63 11.88
C THR A 174 -0.65 3.76 10.86
N LYS A 175 0.48 3.98 10.17
CA LYS A 175 0.58 4.93 9.06
C LYS A 175 0.27 4.24 7.74
N LEU A 176 -0.63 4.84 6.95
CA LEU A 176 -0.97 4.38 5.60
C LEU A 176 -0.44 5.35 4.53
N VAL A 177 0.32 4.83 3.58
CA VAL A 177 0.93 5.60 2.49
C VAL A 177 0.41 5.10 1.14
N SER A 178 -0.24 5.98 0.38
CA SER A 178 -0.60 5.73 -1.02
C SER A 178 0.67 5.72 -1.88
N ILE A 179 1.02 4.58 -2.48
CA ILE A 179 2.16 4.46 -3.41
C ILE A 179 1.75 5.09 -4.76
N GLY A 180 0.60 4.69 -5.27
CA GLY A 180 0.05 5.16 -6.53
C GLY A 180 -1.30 4.51 -6.83
N HIS A 181 -1.94 4.95 -7.90
CA HIS A 181 -3.25 4.43 -8.30
C HIS A 181 -3.42 4.32 -9.81
N VAL A 182 -4.41 3.54 -10.22
CA VAL A 182 -4.91 3.39 -11.58
C VAL A 182 -6.40 3.65 -11.57
N ILE A 183 -6.93 4.27 -12.63
CA ILE A 183 -8.37 4.45 -12.85
C ILE A 183 -8.70 3.84 -14.21
N VAL A 184 -9.78 3.06 -14.25
CA VAL A 184 -10.38 2.46 -15.46
C VAL A 184 -11.88 2.67 -15.41
N GLY A 185 -12.54 2.86 -16.55
CA GLY A 185 -13.97 3.17 -16.60
C GLY A 185 -14.36 4.08 -17.75
N SER A 186 -15.66 4.35 -17.85
CA SER A 186 -16.27 5.07 -18.98
C SER A 186 -15.69 6.46 -19.23
N GLY A 187 -15.37 7.22 -18.18
CA GLY A 187 -14.76 8.56 -18.27
C GLY A 187 -13.23 8.58 -18.26
N THR A 188 -12.55 7.47 -18.58
CA THR A 188 -11.06 7.41 -18.57
C THR A 188 -10.48 7.53 -19.97
N THR A 189 -9.15 7.64 -20.09
CA THR A 189 -8.46 7.75 -21.39
C THR A 189 -7.32 6.72 -21.52
N GLY A 190 -6.90 6.45 -22.76
CA GLY A 190 -5.79 5.57 -23.07
C GLY A 190 -6.00 4.13 -22.60
N LYS A 191 -5.00 3.57 -21.91
CA LYS A 191 -5.00 2.15 -21.49
C LYS A 191 -6.16 1.79 -20.55
N GLY A 192 -6.59 2.72 -19.69
CA GLY A 192 -7.70 2.49 -18.77
C GLY A 192 -9.04 2.37 -19.49
N LEU A 193 -9.28 3.20 -20.49
CA LEU A 193 -10.47 3.14 -21.34
C LEU A 193 -10.47 1.88 -22.20
N ARG A 194 -9.32 1.53 -22.79
CA ARG A 194 -9.21 0.30 -23.60
C ARG A 194 -9.49 -0.95 -22.78
N HIS A 195 -9.01 -1.04 -21.54
CA HIS A 195 -9.31 -2.15 -20.65
C HIS A 195 -10.81 -2.23 -20.32
N TRP A 196 -11.46 -1.09 -20.09
CA TRP A 196 -12.90 -0.98 -19.88
C TRP A 196 -13.71 -1.43 -21.11
N HIS A 197 -13.38 -0.92 -22.29
CA HIS A 197 -14.03 -1.31 -23.54
C HIS A 197 -13.86 -2.80 -23.84
N GLN A 198 -12.67 -3.37 -23.66
CA GLN A 198 -12.46 -4.81 -23.85
C GLN A 198 -13.31 -5.66 -22.89
N MET A 199 -13.47 -5.24 -21.64
CA MET A 199 -14.39 -5.91 -20.71
C MET A 199 -15.85 -5.84 -21.20
N LEU A 200 -16.28 -4.70 -21.75
CA LEU A 200 -17.63 -4.54 -22.29
C LEU A 200 -17.86 -5.32 -23.60
N THR A 201 -16.85 -5.48 -24.46
CA THR A 201 -16.98 -6.29 -25.69
C THR A 201 -16.86 -7.79 -25.44
N THR A 202 -16.22 -8.21 -24.34
CA THR A 202 -16.05 -9.62 -23.97
C THR A 202 -16.72 -9.95 -22.64
N LEU A 203 -18.01 -9.60 -22.54
CA LEU A 203 -18.83 -9.88 -21.35
C LEU A 203 -18.65 -11.32 -20.85
N ARG A 204 -18.71 -11.49 -19.52
CA ARG A 204 -18.41 -12.73 -18.79
C ARG A 204 -16.95 -13.20 -18.86
N LYS A 205 -16.17 -12.87 -19.89
CA LYS A 205 -14.75 -13.27 -20.00
C LYS A 205 -13.85 -12.29 -19.22
N PRO A 206 -12.89 -12.79 -18.41
CA PRO A 206 -11.92 -11.95 -17.72
C PRO A 206 -10.90 -11.33 -18.67
N VAL A 207 -10.88 -10.01 -18.79
CA VAL A 207 -9.82 -9.27 -19.50
C VAL A 207 -8.75 -8.86 -18.50
N THR A 208 -7.54 -9.42 -18.61
CA THR A 208 -6.42 -9.10 -17.72
C THR A 208 -5.46 -8.09 -18.37
N MET A 209 -5.05 -7.05 -17.64
CA MET A 209 -4.13 -6.05 -18.16
C MET A 209 -3.19 -5.47 -17.09
N TRP A 210 -1.93 -5.22 -17.48
CA TRP A 210 -0.97 -4.42 -16.72
C TRP A 210 -1.28 -2.93 -16.83
N HIS A 211 -1.22 -2.20 -15.72
CA HIS A 211 -1.35 -0.74 -15.68
C HIS A 211 -0.22 -0.08 -14.90
N VAL A 212 0.29 1.02 -15.42
CA VAL A 212 1.29 1.87 -14.77
C VAL A 212 0.62 2.68 -13.65
N LEU A 213 1.15 2.59 -12.43
CA LEU A 213 0.66 3.37 -11.29
C LEU A 213 0.94 4.87 -11.51
N LYS A 214 -0.06 5.70 -11.23
CA LYS A 214 0.00 7.17 -11.30
C LYS A 214 0.05 7.80 -9.91
N ILE A 215 0.68 8.98 -9.82
CA ILE A 215 0.76 9.77 -8.58
C ILE A 215 -0.64 10.12 -8.09
N THR A 216 -0.91 9.84 -6.81
CA THR A 216 -2.19 10.11 -6.17
C THR A 216 -2.29 11.58 -5.75
N SER A 217 -3.13 12.37 -6.43
CA SER A 217 -3.33 13.82 -6.22
C SER A 217 -4.12 14.20 -4.95
N GLU A 218 -4.32 13.25 -4.05
CA GLU A 218 -5.18 13.33 -2.85
C GLU A 218 -4.72 14.41 -1.85
N ARG A 219 -3.43 14.80 -1.87
CA ARG A 219 -2.92 15.97 -1.11
C ARG A 219 -3.39 17.33 -1.65
N LYS A 220 -3.68 17.47 -2.95
CA LYS A 220 -4.13 18.75 -3.52
C LYS A 220 -5.62 19.01 -3.23
N ARG A 221 -6.43 17.94 -3.13
CA ARG A 221 -7.88 18.05 -2.90
C ARG A 221 -8.28 18.42 -1.47
N LYS A 222 -7.55 17.96 -0.43
CA LYS A 222 -7.81 18.42 0.95
C LYS A 222 -7.62 19.94 1.09
N ARG A 223 -6.46 20.45 0.65
CA ARG A 223 -6.18 21.90 0.69
C ARG A 223 -7.13 22.75 -0.16
N LEU A 224 -7.59 22.28 -1.32
CA LEU A 224 -8.59 23.04 -2.09
C LEU A 224 -9.95 23.10 -1.37
N GLY A 225 -10.45 21.97 -0.85
CA GLY A 225 -11.73 21.96 -0.13
C GLY A 225 -11.72 22.75 1.18
N GLU A 226 -10.57 22.79 1.87
CA GLU A 226 -10.37 23.59 3.08
C GLU A 226 -10.27 25.11 2.76
N LEU A 227 -9.83 25.50 1.55
CA LEU A 227 -9.79 26.91 1.12
C LEU A 227 -11.16 27.42 0.61
N GLU A 228 -11.93 26.58 -0.07
CA GLU A 228 -13.25 26.92 -0.62
C GLU A 228 -14.33 27.07 0.47
N GLN A 229 -14.11 26.48 1.65
CA GLN A 229 -14.96 26.65 2.85
C GLN A 229 -14.53 27.81 3.76
N ALA A 230 -13.37 28.43 3.52
CA ALA A 230 -12.87 29.56 4.30
C ALA A 230 -13.13 30.93 3.62
N SER A 231 -13.83 30.93 2.49
CA SER A 231 -14.12 32.11 1.67
C SER A 231 -15.62 32.32 1.41
N GLY A 232 -16.47 31.80 2.30
CA GLY A 232 -17.94 31.89 2.23
C GLY A 232 -18.54 32.17 3.60
#